data_AF-A0A4U6UBT7-F1
#
_entry.id   AF-A0A4U6UBT7-F1
#
_cell.length_a   1.000
_cell.length_b   1.000
_cell.length_c   1.000
_cell.angle_alpha   90.00
_cell.angle_beta   90.00
_cell.angle_gamma   90.00
#
_symmetry.space_group_name_H-M   'P 1'
#
loop_
_entity.id
_entity.type
_entity.pdbx_description
1 polymer ?
#
loop_
_entity_poly.entity_id
_entity_poly.type
_entity_poly.pdbx_seq_one_letter_code
_entity_poly.pdbx_strand_id
1 'polypeptide(L)'
;MDRWIEADLPLPRSLLTATATTMLVLCVLLVAAAQPLDAAACNPSALSPCGGARFGGAVKQGCCVQLKKQQPCLCRYVRDPAYSNYVDGPAAQSLTKACGLPRIKR
;
A
#
# COMPACT_ATOMS: atom_id res chain seq x y z
N MET A 1 26.98 -20.51 22.33
CA MET A 1 26.04 -19.68 21.57
C MET A 1 26.51 -18.25 21.78
N ASP A 2 27.30 -17.60 20.93
CA ASP A 2 27.34 -17.55 19.47
C ASP A 2 28.79 -17.40 19.02
N ARG A 3 29.32 -18.40 18.30
CA ARG A 3 30.69 -18.38 17.79
C ARG A 3 30.69 -18.81 16.32
N TRP A 4 29.84 -18.18 15.52
CA TRP A 4 29.79 -18.34 14.06
C TRP A 4 29.12 -17.10 13.47
N ILE A 5 29.89 -16.09 13.05
CA ILE A 5 29.72 -15.22 11.85
C ILE A 5 30.90 -14.22 11.88
N GLU A 6 32.12 -14.73 12.05
CA GLU A 6 33.30 -14.03 11.51
C GLU A 6 33.59 -14.72 10.17
N ALA A 7 32.96 -14.23 9.11
CA ALA A 7 33.40 -14.45 7.75
C ALA A 7 34.13 -13.19 7.31
N ASP A 8 35.26 -12.89 7.96
CA ASP A 8 36.25 -11.98 7.41
C ASP A 8 36.94 -12.71 6.26
N LEU A 9 36.45 -12.47 5.04
CA LEU A 9 37.11 -12.93 3.83
C LEU A 9 37.73 -11.69 3.16
N PRO A 10 39.07 -11.64 3.01
CA PRO A 10 39.73 -10.54 2.33
C PRO A 10 39.52 -10.69 0.83
N LEU A 11 38.44 -10.10 0.30
CA LEU A 11 38.14 -10.16 -1.14
C LEU A 11 38.65 -8.90 -1.86
N PRO A 12 39.42 -9.06 -2.97
CA PRO A 12 39.94 -7.93 -3.74
C PRO A 12 38.84 -7.10 -4.41
N ARG A 13 39.13 -5.81 -4.64
CA ARG A 13 38.20 -4.77 -5.17
C ARG A 13 37.43 -5.16 -6.44
N SER A 14 37.92 -6.11 -7.21
CA SER A 14 37.28 -6.68 -8.41
C SER A 14 36.08 -7.60 -8.12
N LEU A 15 35.94 -8.11 -6.90
CA LEU A 15 34.74 -8.88 -6.49
C LEU A 15 33.61 -8.00 -5.94
N LEU A 16 33.90 -6.73 -5.57
CA LEU A 16 32.86 -5.81 -5.08
C LEU A 16 31.83 -5.41 -6.15
N THR A 17 32.24 -5.36 -7.41
CA THR A 17 31.33 -5.04 -8.53
C THR A 17 30.42 -6.22 -8.89
N ALA A 18 30.95 -7.44 -8.78
CA ALA A 18 30.21 -8.67 -9.06
C ALA A 18 29.13 -8.96 -8.01
N THR A 19 29.36 -8.61 -6.75
CA THR A 19 28.37 -8.74 -5.66
C THR A 19 27.26 -7.71 -5.75
N ALA A 20 27.60 -6.47 -6.15
CA ALA A 20 26.60 -5.42 -6.33
C ALA A 20 25.60 -5.74 -7.45
N THR A 21 26.08 -6.27 -8.59
CA THR A 21 25.21 -6.66 -9.70
C THR A 21 24.33 -7.86 -9.35
N THR A 22 24.87 -8.86 -8.64
CA THR A 22 24.05 -9.99 -8.17
C THR A 22 22.98 -9.55 -7.16
N MET A 23 23.32 -8.68 -6.21
CA MET A 23 22.34 -8.12 -5.26
C MET A 23 21.25 -7.32 -5.97
N LEU A 24 21.61 -6.48 -6.95
CA LEU A 24 20.64 -5.69 -7.72
C LEU A 24 19.68 -6.59 -8.51
N VAL A 25 20.22 -7.62 -9.18
CA VAL A 25 19.41 -8.61 -9.93
C VAL A 25 18.49 -9.37 -8.98
N LEU A 26 18.97 -9.79 -7.81
CA LEU A 26 18.15 -10.43 -6.78
C LEU A 26 17.01 -9.52 -6.32
N CYS A 27 17.29 -8.24 -6.06
CA CYS A 27 16.27 -7.26 -5.67
C CYS A 27 15.20 -7.07 -6.75
N VAL A 28 15.60 -6.94 -8.03
CA VAL A 28 14.65 -6.80 -9.15
C VAL A 28 13.78 -8.05 -9.29
N LEU A 29 14.37 -9.25 -9.15
CA LEU A 29 13.63 -10.52 -9.19
C LEU A 29 12.63 -10.63 -8.03
N LEU A 30 13.01 -10.23 -6.82
CA LEU A 30 12.12 -10.23 -5.64
C LEU A 30 10.95 -9.26 -5.79
N VAL A 31 11.19 -8.07 -6.36
CA VAL A 31 10.12 -7.09 -6.65
C VAL A 31 9.20 -7.60 -7.75
N ALA A 32 9.74 -8.23 -8.80
CA ALA A 32 8.95 -8.81 -9.88
C ALA A 32 8.11 -10.02 -9.43
N ALA A 33 8.64 -10.82 -8.49
CA ALA A 33 7.95 -11.97 -7.91
C ALA A 33 6.96 -11.60 -6.81
N ALA A 34 6.96 -10.35 -6.34
CA ALA A 34 5.98 -9.85 -5.39
C ALA A 34 4.59 -9.82 -6.03
N GLN A 35 3.84 -10.92 -5.86
CA GLN A 35 2.40 -10.94 -6.07
C GLN A 35 1.79 -9.91 -5.10
N PRO A 36 0.87 -9.03 -5.53
CA PRO A 36 0.14 -8.19 -4.60
C PRO A 36 -0.59 -9.12 -3.62
N LEU A 37 -0.10 -9.20 -2.38
CA LEU A 37 -0.70 -9.96 -1.28
C LEU A 37 -2.14 -9.50 -1.13
N ASP A 38 -3.08 -10.31 -1.64
CA ASP A 38 -4.52 -10.14 -1.65
C ASP A 38 -4.97 -8.69 -1.39
N ALA A 39 -4.63 -7.79 -2.32
CA ALA A 39 -5.31 -6.52 -2.39
C ALA A 39 -6.74 -6.90 -2.70
N ALA A 40 -7.63 -6.86 -1.69
CA ALA A 40 -9.07 -7.02 -1.85
C ALA A 40 -9.44 -6.44 -3.20
N ALA A 41 -9.76 -7.31 -4.17
CA ALA A 41 -9.71 -6.97 -5.60
C ALA A 41 -10.26 -5.56 -5.78
N CYS A 42 -9.40 -4.59 -6.13
CA CYS A 42 -9.70 -3.17 -5.94
C CYS A 42 -11.08 -2.87 -6.52
N ASN A 43 -12.08 -2.72 -5.63
CA ASN A 43 -13.48 -2.68 -5.99
C ASN A 43 -14.13 -1.48 -5.30
N PRO A 44 -14.24 -0.35 -5.99
CA PRO A 44 -14.81 0.88 -5.41
C PRO A 44 -16.27 0.68 -4.96
N SER A 45 -17.02 -0.24 -5.59
CA SER A 45 -18.39 -0.57 -5.20
C SER A 45 -18.48 -1.18 -3.80
N ALA A 46 -17.40 -1.78 -3.30
CA ALA A 46 -17.37 -2.26 -1.93
C ALA A 46 -17.41 -1.12 -0.90
N LEU A 47 -17.12 0.13 -1.28
CA LEU A 47 -17.30 1.30 -0.40
C LEU A 47 -18.77 1.77 -0.29
N SER A 48 -19.73 1.04 -0.86
CA SER A 48 -21.17 1.34 -0.72
C SER A 48 -21.65 1.54 0.73
N PRO A 49 -21.12 0.85 1.77
CA PRO A 49 -21.50 1.11 3.16
C PRO A 49 -21.09 2.50 3.67
N CYS A 50 -20.18 3.20 2.98
CA CYS A 50 -19.78 4.57 3.28
C CYS A 50 -20.72 5.61 2.66
N GLY A 51 -21.68 5.19 1.82
CA GLY A 51 -22.55 6.09 1.04
C GLY A 51 -23.31 7.11 1.89
N GLY A 52 -23.91 6.67 3.00
CA GLY A 52 -24.64 7.57 3.91
C GLY A 52 -23.75 8.66 4.53
N ALA A 53 -22.50 8.32 4.85
CA ALA A 53 -21.55 9.27 5.42
C ALA A 53 -21.07 10.33 4.40
N ARG A 54 -21.15 10.03 3.10
CA ARG A 54 -20.88 11.02 2.05
C ARG A 54 -21.87 12.19 2.08
N PHE A 55 -23.10 11.95 2.55
CA PHE A 55 -24.17 12.94 2.64
C PHE A 55 -24.37 13.49 4.07
N GLY A 56 -23.34 13.43 4.93
CA GLY A 56 -23.40 13.93 6.30
C GLY A 56 -23.95 12.94 7.33
N GLY A 57 -24.23 11.69 6.93
CA GLY A 57 -24.62 10.62 7.85
C GLY A 57 -23.46 10.10 8.71
N ALA A 58 -23.80 9.27 9.70
CA ALA A 58 -22.80 8.63 10.55
C ALA A 58 -21.97 7.58 9.79
N VAL A 59 -20.66 7.53 10.09
CA VAL A 59 -19.75 6.50 9.55
C VAL A 59 -20.04 5.16 10.24
N LYS A 60 -20.46 4.16 9.45
CA LYS A 60 -20.75 2.82 9.95
C LYS A 60 -19.46 2.00 10.13
N GLN A 61 -19.45 1.07 11.08
CA GLN A 61 -18.30 0.17 11.28
C GLN A 61 -17.94 -0.60 9.99
N GLY A 62 -18.95 -1.09 9.26
CA GLY A 62 -18.75 -1.78 7.98
C GLY A 62 -18.08 -0.92 6.91
N CYS A 63 -18.32 0.40 6.91
CA CYS A 63 -17.58 1.32 6.03
C CYS A 63 -16.09 1.31 6.35
N CYS A 64 -15.71 1.44 7.63
CA CYS A 64 -14.30 1.44 8.01
C CYS A 64 -13.60 0.10 7.75
N VAL A 65 -14.29 -1.02 7.96
CA VAL A 65 -13.76 -2.35 7.62
C VAL A 65 -13.41 -2.40 6.13
N GLN A 66 -14.32 -1.98 5.26
CA GLN A 66 -14.09 -2.07 3.82
C GLN A 66 -13.11 -1.01 3.30
N LEU A 67 -13.12 0.19 3.89
CA LEU A 67 -12.17 1.24 3.54
C LEU A 67 -10.73 0.84 3.90
N LYS A 68 -10.51 0.20 5.05
CA LYS A 68 -9.20 -0.33 5.46
C LYS A 68 -8.71 -1.43 4.53
N LYS A 69 -9.59 -2.36 4.13
CA LYS A 69 -9.26 -3.39 3.12
C LYS A 69 -8.80 -2.80 1.79
N GLN A 70 -9.31 -1.62 1.43
CA GLN A 70 -8.97 -0.94 0.19
C GLN A 70 -7.84 0.10 0.32
N GLN A 71 -7.23 0.25 1.49
CA GLN A 71 -6.10 1.15 1.70
C GLN A 71 -4.99 1.02 0.63
N PRO A 72 -4.54 -0.18 0.21
CA PRO A 72 -3.53 -0.30 -0.85
C PRO A 72 -4.02 0.22 -2.22
N CYS A 73 -5.33 0.25 -2.46
CA CYS A 73 -5.93 0.72 -3.71
C CYS A 73 -6.16 2.24 -3.75
N LEU A 74 -6.17 2.93 -2.60
CA LEU A 74 -6.53 4.36 -2.54
C LEU A 74 -5.62 5.24 -3.40
N CYS A 75 -4.32 4.97 -3.45
CA CYS A 75 -3.40 5.71 -4.31
C CYS A 75 -3.71 5.54 -5.80
N ARG A 76 -4.19 4.36 -6.20
CA ARG A 76 -4.65 4.12 -7.58
C ARG A 76 -5.92 4.92 -7.86
N TYR A 77 -6.85 4.94 -6.92
CA TYR A 77 -8.09 5.72 -7.05
C TYR A 77 -7.85 7.23 -7.14
N VAL A 78 -6.82 7.74 -6.47
CA VAL A 78 -6.40 9.15 -6.57
C VAL A 78 -5.93 9.52 -7.97
N ARG A 79 -5.21 8.61 -8.65
CA ARG A 79 -4.60 8.86 -9.96
C ARG A 79 -5.58 8.71 -11.12
N ASP A 80 -6.66 7.98 -10.92
CA ASP A 80 -7.67 7.73 -11.95
C ASP A 80 -8.91 8.59 -11.71
N PRO A 81 -9.23 9.54 -12.60
CA PRO A 81 -10.36 10.46 -12.43
C PRO A 81 -11.71 9.74 -12.37
N ALA A 82 -11.83 8.50 -12.87
CA ALA A 82 -13.05 7.70 -12.78
C ALA A 82 -13.45 7.37 -11.32
N TYR A 83 -12.50 7.44 -10.37
CA TYR A 83 -12.76 7.17 -8.95
C TYR A 83 -12.74 8.41 -8.06
N SER A 84 -12.65 9.61 -8.66
CA SER A 84 -12.65 10.91 -7.96
C SER A 84 -13.73 11.03 -6.89
N ASN A 85 -14.94 10.56 -7.18
CA ASN A 85 -16.08 10.56 -6.27
C ASN A 85 -15.86 9.77 -4.95
N TYR A 86 -14.88 8.87 -4.88
CA TYR A 86 -14.54 8.11 -3.68
C TYR A 86 -13.41 8.73 -2.85
N VAL A 87 -12.49 9.45 -3.49
CA VAL A 87 -11.23 9.88 -2.88
C VAL A 87 -11.09 11.40 -2.75
N ASP A 88 -11.92 12.17 -3.45
CA ASP A 88 -11.88 13.62 -3.42
C ASP A 88 -12.85 14.25 -2.42
N GLY A 89 -12.49 15.46 -2.02
CA GLY A 89 -13.37 16.36 -1.28
C GLY A 89 -13.41 16.10 0.23
N PRO A 90 -14.17 16.94 0.96
CA PRO A 90 -14.22 16.91 2.42
C PRO A 90 -14.83 15.62 2.97
N ALA A 91 -15.74 14.98 2.23
CA ALA A 91 -16.34 13.71 2.61
C ALA A 91 -15.30 12.58 2.69
N ALA A 92 -14.46 12.42 1.65
CA ALA A 92 -13.40 11.41 1.64
C ALA A 92 -12.40 11.62 2.80
N GLN A 93 -12.04 12.88 3.05
CA GLN A 93 -11.15 13.25 4.16
C GLN A 93 -11.77 13.03 5.54
N SER A 94 -13.08 13.18 5.66
CA SER A 94 -13.81 12.91 6.91
C SER A 94 -13.93 11.41 7.16
N LEU A 95 -14.13 10.62 6.11
CA LEU A 95 -14.16 9.16 6.16
C LEU A 95 -12.81 8.58 6.59
N THR A 96 -11.70 9.03 6.00
CA THR A 96 -10.37 8.57 6.41
C THR A 96 -10.05 8.95 7.85
N LYS A 97 -10.39 10.18 8.26
CA LYS A 97 -10.24 10.62 9.66
C LYS A 97 -11.06 9.75 10.62
N ALA A 98 -12.34 9.53 10.32
CA ALA A 98 -13.24 8.73 11.17
C ALA A 98 -12.79 7.26 11.29
N CYS A 99 -12.20 6.71 10.23
CA CYS A 99 -11.73 5.33 10.20
C CYS A 99 -10.27 5.13 10.64
N GLY A 100 -9.56 6.20 11.02
CA GLY A 100 -8.16 6.14 11.45
C GLY A 100 -7.18 5.83 10.32
N LEU A 101 -7.47 6.29 9.11
CA LEU A 101 -6.63 6.12 7.92
C LEU A 101 -5.86 7.40 7.58
N PRO A 102 -4.73 7.29 6.88
CA PRO A 102 -4.02 8.45 6.35
C PRO A 102 -4.94 9.32 5.49
N ARG A 103 -4.75 10.64 5.59
CA ARG A 103 -5.45 11.61 4.74
C ARG A 103 -5.03 11.36 3.29
N ILE A 104 -6.01 11.34 2.39
CA ILE A 104 -5.74 11.17 0.96
C ILE A 104 -5.10 12.45 0.47
N LYS A 105 -3.85 12.39 0.01
CA LYS A 105 -3.19 13.50 -0.66
C LYS A 105 -3.32 13.27 -2.14
N ARG A 106 -4.02 14.18 -2.82
CA ARG A 106 -4.10 14.20 -4.27
C ARG A 106 -2.85 14.85 -4.84
#